data_AF-A0A953TNK2-F1
#
_entry.id   AF-A0A953TNK2-F1
#
_cell.length_a   1.000
_cell.length_b   1.000
_cell.length_c   1.000
_cell.angle_alpha   90.00
_cell.angle_beta   90.00
_cell.angle_gamma   90.00
#
_symmetry.space_group_name_H-M   'P 1'
#
loop_
_entity.id
_entity.type
_entity.pdbx_description
1 polymer ?
#
loop_
_entity_poly.entity_id
_entity_poly.type
_entity_poly.pdbx_seq_one_letter_code
_entity_poly.pdbx_strand_id
1 'polypeptide(L)'
;MTVRRLKTYTGQQGYVYQYYFVGKRPAQAPDATEYVFDVTSDRKTTYAVSVVLPRSVVAVWAEAHGRPLADSEQYAAVKMRLFHGFDEVEDMPANGRQLRVDLPFLEESLAMLGVD
;
A
#
# COMPACT_ATOMS: atom_id res chain seq x y z
N MET A 1 -5.87 -0.04 -24.74
CA MET A 1 -5.25 0.91 -23.80
C MET A 1 -6.00 0.83 -22.48
N THR A 2 -5.40 0.28 -21.43
CA THR A 2 -6.04 0.18 -20.12
C THR A 2 -6.10 1.59 -19.51
N VAL A 3 -7.29 2.12 -19.28
CA VAL A 3 -7.48 3.44 -18.64
C VAL A 3 -6.94 3.38 -17.22
N ARG A 4 -5.87 4.14 -16.94
CA ARG A 4 -5.37 4.34 -15.59
C ARG A 4 -6.32 5.27 -14.85
N ARG A 5 -7.09 4.72 -13.90
CA ARG A 5 -8.07 5.50 -13.14
C ARG A 5 -7.36 6.26 -12.02
N LEU A 6 -7.23 7.58 -12.20
CA LEU A 6 -6.73 8.47 -11.17
C LEU A 6 -7.69 8.49 -9.98
N LYS A 7 -7.14 8.27 -8.78
CA LYS A 7 -7.85 8.39 -7.51
C LYS A 7 -7.29 9.58 -6.76
N THR A 8 -8.16 10.26 -6.02
CA THR A 8 -7.78 11.39 -5.17
C THR A 8 -8.01 10.98 -3.72
N TYR A 9 -7.04 11.27 -2.86
CA TYR A 9 -7.10 11.08 -1.41
C TYR A 9 -6.75 12.41 -0.75
N THR A 10 -7.58 12.84 0.18
CA THR A 10 -7.32 14.02 1.02
C THR A 10 -6.71 13.50 2.31
N GLY A 11 -5.41 13.73 2.49
CA GLY A 11 -4.71 13.36 3.72
C GLY A 11 -5.15 14.22 4.89
N GLN A 12 -4.95 13.71 6.10
CA GLN A 12 -5.31 14.39 7.35
C GLN A 12 -4.49 15.68 7.56
N GLN A 13 -3.32 15.77 6.93
CA GLN A 13 -2.42 16.92 6.97
C GLN A 13 -2.87 18.08 6.04
N GLY A 14 -4.00 17.94 5.34
CA GLY A 14 -4.53 18.96 4.42
C GLY A 14 -3.98 18.89 2.99
N TYR A 15 -3.07 17.94 2.70
CA TYR A 15 -2.59 17.68 1.35
C TYR A 15 -3.55 16.79 0.57
N VAL A 16 -3.72 17.10 -0.73
CA VAL A 16 -4.50 16.28 -1.65
C VAL A 16 -3.55 15.49 -2.52
N TYR A 17 -3.50 14.17 -2.29
CA TYR A 17 -2.73 13.24 -3.08
C TYR A 17 -3.57 12.67 -4.22
N GLN A 18 -3.03 12.67 -5.42
CA GLN A 18 -3.57 11.91 -6.54
C GLN A 18 -2.67 10.72 -6.79
N TYR A 19 -3.27 9.55 -6.95
CA TYR A 19 -2.52 8.33 -7.20
C TYR A 19 -3.23 7.41 -8.19
N TYR A 20 -2.47 6.55 -8.83
CA TYR A 20 -3.00 5.41 -9.57
C TYR A 20 -2.12 4.18 -9.37
N PHE A 21 -2.77 3.02 -9.38
CA PHE A 21 -2.07 1.74 -9.30
C PHE A 21 -1.41 1.43 -10.64
N VAL A 22 -0.09 1.24 -10.62
CA VAL A 22 0.72 0.91 -11.80
C VAL A 22 0.71 -0.60 -12.03
N GLY A 23 0.86 -1.37 -10.96
CA GLY A 23 0.91 -2.82 -10.99
C GLY A 23 1.54 -3.39 -9.73
N LYS A 24 1.57 -4.73 -9.65
CA LYS A 24 2.28 -5.47 -8.62
C LYS A 24 3.33 -6.38 -9.28
N ARG A 25 4.45 -6.60 -8.61
CA ARG A 25 5.54 -7.46 -9.07
C ARG A 25 6.22 -8.15 -7.89
N PRO A 26 6.86 -9.31 -8.09
CA PRO A 26 7.71 -9.90 -7.07
C PRO A 26 8.87 -8.94 -6.76
N ALA A 27 9.10 -8.67 -5.48
CA ALA A 27 10.22 -7.90 -5.00
C ALA A 27 11.51 -8.73 -5.11
N GLN A 28 12.63 -8.06 -5.40
CA GLN A 28 13.89 -8.75 -5.73
C GLN A 28 14.59 -9.37 -4.50
N ALA A 29 14.19 -9.01 -3.28
CA ALA A 29 14.59 -9.64 -2.00
C ALA A 29 13.80 -9.06 -0.80
N PRO A 30 13.56 -9.82 0.29
CA PRO A 30 13.16 -11.24 0.37
C PRO A 30 11.77 -11.48 -0.27
N ASP A 31 11.32 -12.74 -0.37
CA ASP A 31 10.04 -13.18 -0.99
C ASP A 31 8.86 -12.29 -0.56
N ALA A 32 8.55 -11.29 -1.38
CA ALA A 32 7.60 -10.23 -1.08
C ALA A 32 6.96 -9.74 -2.37
N THR A 33 5.75 -9.23 -2.26
CA THR A 33 5.04 -8.61 -3.38
C THR A 33 5.19 -7.10 -3.26
N GLU A 34 5.76 -6.46 -4.27
CA GLU A 34 5.82 -5.01 -4.39
C GLU A 34 4.61 -4.51 -5.18
N TYR A 35 3.88 -3.57 -4.60
CA TYR A 35 2.77 -2.86 -5.22
C TYR A 35 3.21 -1.43 -5.51
N VAL A 36 3.18 -1.04 -6.78
CA VAL A 36 3.69 0.25 -7.23
C VAL A 36 2.53 1.18 -7.53
N PHE A 37 2.60 2.37 -6.95
CA PHE A 37 1.65 3.45 -7.15
C PHE A 37 2.40 4.68 -7.65
N ASP A 38 1.91 5.30 -8.70
CA ASP A 38 2.38 6.62 -9.08
C ASP A 38 1.53 7.64 -8.32
N VAL A 39 2.21 8.52 -7.59
CA VAL A 39 1.60 9.51 -6.69
C VAL A 39 2.07 10.90 -7.08
N THR A 40 1.17 11.87 -6.97
CA THR A 40 1.47 13.29 -7.10
C THR A 40 0.64 14.10 -6.11
N SER A 41 1.26 15.05 -5.41
CA SER A 41 0.58 15.98 -4.49
C SER A 41 0.33 17.35 -5.12
N ASP A 42 1.11 17.72 -6.14
CA ASP A 42 1.11 19.04 -6.78
C ASP A 42 0.68 19.01 -8.26
N ARG A 43 0.36 17.82 -8.81
CA ARG A 43 0.08 17.54 -10.24
C ARG A 43 1.22 17.86 -11.20
N LYS A 44 2.41 18.18 -10.69
CA LYS A 44 3.61 18.50 -11.49
C LYS A 44 4.67 17.44 -11.31
N THR A 45 4.86 17.00 -10.07
CA THR A 45 5.83 15.99 -9.68
C THR A 45 5.09 14.67 -9.45
N THR A 46 5.29 13.73 -10.35
CA THR A 46 4.84 12.34 -10.17
C THR A 46 6.03 11.49 -9.75
N TYR A 47 5.85 10.74 -8.67
CA TYR A 47 6.85 9.81 -8.16
C TYR A 47 6.22 8.45 -7.87
N ALA A 48 7.01 7.40 -8.03
CA ALA A 48 6.60 6.05 -7.69
C ALA A 48 6.75 5.82 -6.19
N VAL A 49 5.70 5.28 -5.58
CA VAL A 49 5.67 4.75 -4.21
C VAL A 49 5.51 3.24 -4.30
N SER A 50 6.47 2.53 -3.75
CA SER A 50 6.50 1.09 -3.66
C SER A 50 6.04 0.65 -2.27
N VAL A 51 4.92 -0.07 -2.21
CA VAL A 51 4.46 -0.73 -0.98
C VAL A 51 4.82 -2.20 -1.04
N VAL A 52 5.69 -2.63 -0.14
CA VAL A 52 6.19 -4.00 -0.07
C VAL A 52 5.37 -4.78 0.96
N LEU A 53 4.76 -5.87 0.52
CA LEU A 53 4.06 -6.85 1.35
C LEU A 53 4.91 -8.13 1.42
N PRO A 54 5.61 -8.39 2.53
CA PRO A 54 6.38 -9.61 2.71
C PRO A 54 5.46 -10.84 2.67
N ARG A 55 5.86 -11.87 1.93
CA ARG A 55 5.11 -13.13 1.89
C ARG A 55 5.08 -13.83 3.24
N SER A 56 6.12 -13.64 4.06
CA SER A 56 6.16 -14.13 5.44
C SER A 56 5.02 -13.54 6.28
N VAL A 57 4.72 -12.26 6.13
CA VAL A 57 3.62 -11.60 6.85
C VAL A 57 2.27 -12.18 6.45
N VAL A 58 2.07 -12.40 5.14
CA VAL A 58 0.85 -13.04 4.61
C VAL A 58 0.74 -14.50 5.10
N ALA A 59 1.84 -15.23 5.14
CA ALA A 59 1.88 -16.61 5.61
C ALA A 59 1.52 -16.70 7.11
N VAL A 60 2.15 -15.86 7.95
CA VAL A 60 1.87 -15.84 9.39
C VAL A 60 0.40 -15.49 9.66
N TRP A 61 -0.15 -14.49 8.96
CA TRP A 61 -1.57 -14.16 9.08
C TRP A 61 -2.46 -15.33 8.66
N ALA A 62 -2.14 -16.00 7.54
CA ALA A 62 -2.92 -17.12 7.04
C ALA A 62 -2.88 -18.35 7.96
N GLU A 63 -1.73 -18.61 8.59
CA GLU A 63 -1.58 -19.66 9.61
C GLU A 63 -2.40 -19.33 10.87
N ALA A 64 -2.39 -18.07 11.32
CA ALA A 64 -3.16 -17.64 12.49
C ALA A 64 -4.68 -17.72 12.29
N HIS A 65 -5.18 -17.35 11.10
CA HIS A 65 -6.62 -17.31 10.80
C HIS A 65 -7.13 -18.58 10.08
N GLY A 66 -6.24 -19.52 9.77
CA GLY A 66 -6.58 -20.80 9.13
C GLY A 66 -7.09 -20.68 7.69
N ARG A 67 -6.90 -19.53 7.03
CA ARG A 67 -7.32 -19.28 5.64
C ARG A 67 -6.29 -18.45 4.88
N PRO A 68 -6.12 -18.65 3.56
CA PRO A 68 -5.25 -17.82 2.76
C PRO A 68 -5.81 -16.40 2.60
N LEU A 69 -4.93 -15.40 2.67
CA LEU A 69 -5.29 -14.01 2.39
C LEU A 69 -5.50 -13.79 0.89
N ALA A 70 -6.70 -13.39 0.50
CA ALA A 70 -7.06 -13.15 -0.89
C ALA A 70 -6.32 -11.95 -1.49
N ASP A 71 -6.18 -11.92 -2.81
CA ASP A 71 -5.49 -10.84 -3.51
C ASP A 71 -6.14 -9.46 -3.28
N SER A 72 -7.48 -9.44 -3.14
CA SER A 72 -8.23 -8.24 -2.81
C SER A 72 -7.94 -7.74 -1.39
N GLU A 73 -7.79 -8.64 -0.43
CA GLU A 73 -7.48 -8.31 0.98
C GLU A 73 -6.03 -7.80 1.09
N GLN A 74 -5.09 -8.46 0.39
CA GLN A 74 -3.71 -7.99 0.26
C GLN A 74 -3.65 -6.58 -0.34
N TYR A 75 -4.38 -6.35 -1.44
CA TYR A 75 -4.44 -5.04 -2.07
C TYR A 75 -5.09 -3.98 -1.16
N ALA A 76 -6.11 -4.37 -0.38
CA ALA A 76 -6.74 -3.47 0.57
C ALA A 76 -5.76 -3.05 1.69
N ALA A 77 -5.04 -3.99 2.29
CA ALA A 77 -4.02 -3.69 3.31
C ALA A 77 -2.88 -2.82 2.76
N VAL A 78 -2.39 -3.13 1.54
CA VAL A 78 -1.40 -2.32 0.84
C VAL A 78 -1.89 -0.88 0.63
N LYS A 79 -3.14 -0.72 0.21
CA LYS A 79 -3.75 0.60 -0.01
C LYS A 79 -3.92 1.36 1.31
N MET A 80 -4.28 0.68 2.39
CA MET A 80 -4.30 1.27 3.73
C MET A 80 -2.92 1.76 4.14
N ARG A 81 -1.86 0.98 3.87
CA ARG A 81 -0.48 1.41 4.16
C ARG A 81 -0.07 2.64 3.39
N LEU A 82 -0.47 2.74 2.12
CA LEU A 82 -0.24 3.93 1.30
C LEU A 82 -0.89 5.17 1.90
N PHE A 83 -2.15 5.07 2.34
CA PHE A 83 -2.86 6.19 2.98
C PHE A 83 -2.23 6.60 4.30
N HIS A 84 -1.87 5.62 5.12
CA HIS A 84 -1.15 5.87 6.36
C HIS A 84 0.19 6.57 6.08
N GLY A 85 0.91 6.17 5.03
CA GLY A 85 2.11 6.86 4.57
C GLY A 85 1.86 8.32 4.18
N PHE A 86 0.74 8.62 3.49
CA PHE A 86 0.36 10.01 3.17
C PHE A 86 0.03 10.87 4.39
N ASP A 87 -0.40 10.24 5.49
CA ASP A 87 -0.76 10.92 6.73
C ASP A 87 0.43 11.03 7.71
N GLU A 88 1.38 10.09 7.69
CA GLU A 88 2.57 10.08 8.55
C GLU A 88 3.78 10.82 7.95
N VAL A 89 3.99 10.68 6.64
CA VAL A 89 5.21 11.15 5.99
C VAL A 89 4.98 12.56 5.44
N GLU A 90 5.57 13.55 6.09
CA GLU A 90 5.46 14.96 5.68
C GLU A 90 6.10 15.21 4.30
N ASP A 91 7.29 14.64 4.04
CA ASP A 91 7.97 14.66 2.74
C ASP A 91 7.90 13.29 2.04
N MET A 92 6.71 12.99 1.51
CA MET A 92 6.44 11.76 0.78
C MET A 92 7.40 11.50 -0.41
N PRO A 93 7.75 12.49 -1.28
CA PRO A 93 8.67 12.24 -2.37
C PRO A 93 10.12 11.99 -1.93
N ALA A 94 10.56 12.46 -0.77
CA ALA A 94 11.91 12.16 -0.27
C ALA A 94 11.96 10.90 0.61
N ASN A 95 11.01 10.73 1.52
CA ASN A 95 11.08 9.73 2.60
C ASN A 95 10.02 8.61 2.47
N GLY A 96 8.99 8.79 1.65
CA GLY A 96 7.85 7.89 1.54
C GLY A 96 7.89 6.95 0.34
N ARG A 97 8.96 6.95 -0.48
CA ARG A 97 9.01 6.16 -1.74
C ARG A 97 8.92 4.65 -1.52
N GLN A 98 9.29 4.17 -0.34
CA GLN A 98 9.19 2.76 0.00
C GLN A 98 8.46 2.60 1.34
N LEU A 99 7.33 1.92 1.31
CA LEU A 99 6.55 1.58 2.48
C LEU A 99 6.55 0.06 2.65
N ARG A 100 6.56 -0.42 3.90
CA ARG A 100 6.43 -1.84 4.21
C ARG A 100 5.15 -2.08 4.99
N VAL A 101 4.49 -3.19 4.68
CA VAL A 101 3.40 -3.76 5.48
C VAL A 101 3.98 -4.81 6.41
N ASP A 102 3.93 -4.54 7.71
CA ASP A 102 4.30 -5.51 8.74
C ASP A 102 3.03 -6.20 9.27
N LEU A 103 3.21 -7.34 9.95
CA LEU A 103 2.09 -8.12 10.49
C LEU A 103 1.09 -7.33 11.34
N PRO A 104 1.50 -6.51 12.34
CA PRO A 104 0.53 -5.79 13.16
C PRO A 104 -0.28 -4.79 12.34
N PHE A 105 0.34 -4.14 11.34
CA PHE A 105 -0.36 -3.24 10.43
C PHE A 105 -1.34 -4.00 9.53
N LEU A 106 -0.95 -5.19 9.06
CA LEU A 106 -1.83 -6.05 8.27
C LEU A 106 -3.06 -6.44 9.08
N GLU A 107 -2.88 -6.94 10.30
CA GLU A 107 -3.99 -7.35 11.18
C GLU A 107 -4.93 -6.18 11.49
N GLU A 108 -4.38 -5.02 11.88
CA GLU A 108 -5.19 -3.83 12.16
C GLU A 108 -5.97 -3.35 10.93
N SER A 109 -5.30 -3.34 9.76
CA SER A 109 -5.94 -2.94 8.50
C SER A 109 -7.07 -3.89 8.10
N LEU A 110 -6.89 -5.20 8.26
CA LEU A 110 -7.90 -6.19 7.93
C LEU A 110 -9.06 -6.17 8.93
N ALA A 111 -8.77 -6.02 10.23
CA ALA A 111 -9.79 -5.85 11.26
C ALA A 111 -10.66 -4.61 11.00
N MET A 112 -10.07 -3.47 10.60
CA MET A 112 -10.81 -2.28 10.20
C MET A 112 -11.72 -2.49 8.98
N LEU A 113 -11.35 -3.42 8.10
CA LEU A 113 -12.15 -3.79 6.93
C LEU A 113 -13.22 -4.85 7.25
N GLY A 114 -13.29 -5.33 8.50
CA GLY A 114 -14.20 -6.41 8.92
C GLY A 114 -13.75 -7.79 8.48
N VAL A 115 -12.45 -7.95 8.21
CA VAL A 115 -11.81 -9.21 7.83
C VAL A 115 -11.12 -9.77 9.07
N ASP A 116 -11.75 -10.76 9.69
CA ASP A 116 -11.19 -11.64 10.75
C ASP A 116 -10.89 -13.01 10.11
#